data_AF-A0A7C5PGL4-F1
#
_entry.id   AF-A0A7C5PGL4-F1
#
_cell.length_a   1.000
_cell.length_b   1.000
_cell.length_c   1.000
_cell.angle_alpha   90.00
_cell.angle_beta   90.00
_cell.angle_gamma   90.00
#
_symmetry.space_group_name_H-M   'P 1'
#
loop_
_entity.id
_entity.type
_entity.pdbx_description
1 polymer ?
#
loop_
_entity_poly.entity_id
_entity_poly.type
_entity_poly.pdbx_seq_one_letter_code
_entity_poly.pdbx_strand_id
1 'polypeptide(L)'
;MDIRAAQDLMLQIYGDRDKKRGVEGTFMWLVEEIGELSVAIRKKEIKDIREEFADVLAWLFSLANVLDIDVSTCFMAKYCYVCPRCKSSPCKCNL
;
A
#
# COMPACT_ATOMS: atom_id res chain seq x y z
N MET A 1 -1.95 -8.27 12.83
CA MET A 1 -3.02 -8.05 11.85
C MET A 1 -2.54 -8.61 10.53
N ASP A 2 -3.38 -9.31 9.77
CA ASP A 2 -3.03 -9.72 8.40
C ASP A 2 -3.39 -8.60 7.39
N ILE A 3 -3.00 -8.78 6.12
CA ILE A 3 -3.19 -7.77 5.06
C ILE A 3 -4.67 -7.47 4.84
N ARG A 4 -5.55 -8.48 4.88
CA ARG A 4 -6.99 -8.29 4.67
C ARG A 4 -7.61 -7.54 5.83
N ALA A 5 -7.28 -7.92 7.07
CA ALA A 5 -7.75 -7.24 8.25
C ALA A 5 -7.30 -5.76 8.30
N ALA A 6 -6.10 -5.44 7.81
CA ALA A 6 -5.62 -4.06 7.71
C ALA A 6 -6.36 -3.26 6.62
N GLN A 7 -6.63 -3.89 5.47
CA GLN A 7 -7.43 -3.27 4.41
C GLN A 7 -8.88 -3.01 4.87
N ASP A 8 -9.49 -3.98 5.56
CA ASP A 8 -10.85 -3.88 6.11
C ASP A 8 -10.95 -2.79 7.19
N LEU A 9 -9.91 -2.63 8.01
CA LEU A 9 -9.83 -1.53 8.98
C LEU A 9 -9.92 -0.18 8.28
N MET A 10 -9.19 0.01 7.17
CA MET A 10 -9.26 1.26 6.40
C MET A 10 -10.65 1.47 5.79
N LEU A 11 -11.28 0.41 5.29
CA LEU A 11 -12.65 0.48 4.80
C LEU A 11 -13.64 0.91 5.89
N GLN A 12 -13.49 0.37 7.12
CA GLN A 12 -14.34 0.70 8.26
C GLN A 12 -14.18 2.15 8.73
N ILE A 13 -12.96 2.68 8.73
CA ILE A 13 -12.69 4.03 9.23
C ILE A 13 -13.00 5.09 8.16
N TYR A 14 -12.60 4.86 6.91
CA TYR A 14 -12.57 5.89 5.87
C TYR A 14 -13.45 5.60 4.64
N GLY A 15 -13.96 4.38 4.48
CA GLY A 15 -14.58 3.91 3.24
C GLY A 15 -15.67 4.79 2.65
N ASP A 16 -16.59 5.30 3.48
CA ASP A 16 -17.65 6.21 3.02
C ASP A 16 -17.11 7.54 2.50
N ARG A 17 -16.06 8.07 3.15
CA ARG A 17 -15.39 9.31 2.72
C ARG A 17 -14.61 9.06 1.44
N ASP A 18 -13.90 7.94 1.36
CA ASP A 18 -13.06 7.61 0.21
C ASP A 18 -13.88 7.36 -1.05
N LYS A 19 -14.99 6.63 -0.92
CA LYS A 19 -15.94 6.41 -2.02
C LYS A 19 -16.52 7.72 -2.55
N LYS A 20 -16.83 8.68 -1.67
CA LYS A 20 -17.28 10.02 -2.07
C LYS A 20 -16.18 10.83 -2.76
N ARG A 21 -14.93 10.68 -2.35
CA ARG A 21 -13.77 11.35 -2.96
C ARG A 21 -13.47 10.80 -4.36
N GLY A 22 -13.76 9.52 -4.60
CA GLY A 22 -13.52 8.85 -5.86
C GLY A 22 -12.07 8.38 -6.04
N VAL A 23 -11.82 7.69 -7.14
CA VAL A 23 -10.53 7.03 -7.43
C VAL A 23 -9.42 8.06 -7.57
N GLU A 24 -9.64 9.11 -8.37
CA GLU A 24 -8.62 10.11 -8.70
C GLU A 24 -8.19 10.87 -7.46
N GLY A 25 -9.14 11.34 -6.65
CA GLY A 25 -8.82 12.05 -5.42
C GLY A 25 -8.13 11.15 -4.40
N THR A 26 -8.50 9.87 -4.31
CA THR A 26 -7.86 8.92 -3.38
C THR A 26 -6.46 8.56 -3.84
N PHE A 27 -6.24 8.43 -5.14
CA PHE A 27 -4.92 8.25 -5.73
C PHE A 27 -4.02 9.46 -5.51
N MET A 28 -4.55 10.68 -5.59
CA MET A 28 -3.79 11.90 -5.30
C MET A 28 -3.25 11.92 -3.86
N TRP A 29 -4.06 11.54 -2.87
CA TRP A 29 -3.60 11.39 -1.49
C TRP A 29 -2.49 10.34 -1.38
N LEU A 30 -2.64 9.16 -2.01
CA LEU A 30 -1.57 8.17 -2.02
C LEU A 30 -0.25 8.72 -2.60
N VAL A 31 -0.31 9.53 -3.66
CA VAL A 31 0.89 10.16 -4.25
C VAL A 31 1.50 11.19 -3.29
N GLU A 32 0.68 11.93 -2.55
CA GLU A 32 1.12 12.88 -1.51
C GLU A 32 1.96 12.17 -0.44
N GLU A 33 1.43 11.09 0.14
CA GLU A 33 2.14 10.31 1.18
C GLU A 33 3.45 9.68 0.66
N ILE A 34 3.49 9.28 -0.61
CA ILE A 34 4.75 8.82 -1.24
C ILE A 34 5.76 9.97 -1.30
N GLY A 35 5.30 11.19 -1.53
CA GLY A 35 6.10 12.41 -1.47
C GLY A 35 6.63 12.68 -0.06
N GLU A 36 5.78 12.58 0.96
CA GLU A 36 6.16 12.76 2.36
C GLU A 36 7.17 11.70 2.80
N LEU A 37 6.95 10.43 2.46
CA LEU A 37 7.92 9.35 2.64
C LEU A 37 9.27 9.66 1.99
N SER A 38 9.27 10.21 0.77
CA SER A 38 10.49 10.62 0.08
C SER A 38 11.25 11.70 0.85
N VAL A 39 10.53 12.69 1.40
CA VAL A 39 11.12 13.75 2.22
C VAL A 39 11.70 13.19 3.52
N ALA A 40 10.98 12.31 4.21
CA ALA A 40 11.42 11.67 5.45
C ALA A 40 12.71 10.85 5.24
N ILE A 41 12.76 10.06 4.16
CA ILE A 41 13.94 9.29 3.76
C ILE A 41 15.13 10.22 3.49
N ARG A 42 14.91 11.30 2.73
CA ARG A 42 15.97 12.27 2.41
C ARG A 42 16.54 12.94 3.67
N LYS A 43 15.68 13.25 4.65
CA LYS A 43 16.08 13.83 5.94
C LYS A 43 16.71 12.80 6.90
N LYS A 44 16.56 11.49 6.63
CA LYS A 44 17.02 10.38 7.48
C LYS A 44 16.36 10.34 8.86
N GLU A 45 15.13 10.85 8.96
CA GLU A 45 14.36 10.88 10.19
C GLU A 45 13.57 9.58 10.35
N ILE A 46 14.09 8.63 11.14
CA ILE A 46 13.51 7.29 11.24
C ILE A 46 12.08 7.28 11.81
N LYS A 47 11.75 8.28 12.65
CA LYS A 47 10.40 8.41 13.20
C LYS A 47 9.43 8.71 12.08
N ASP A 48 9.70 9.77 11.31
CA ASP A 48 8.88 10.20 10.18
C ASP A 48 8.80 9.07 9.15
N ILE A 49 9.92 8.44 8.78
CA ILE A 49 9.91 7.31 7.82
C ILE A 49 8.91 6.20 8.24
N ARG A 50 8.83 5.88 9.53
CA ARG A 50 7.89 4.85 10.02
C ARG A 50 6.44 5.29 9.92
N GLU A 51 6.17 6.56 10.18
CA GLU A 51 4.84 7.18 10.05
C GLU A 51 4.40 7.13 8.59
N GLU A 52 5.23 7.66 7.69
CA GLU A 52 4.94 7.70 6.25
C GLU A 52 4.79 6.32 5.61
N PHE A 53 5.51 5.30 6.09
CA PHE A 53 5.28 3.91 5.65
C PHE A 53 3.88 3.39 6.01
N ALA A 54 3.36 3.81 7.17
CA ALA A 54 2.01 3.46 7.59
C ALA A 54 0.97 4.21 6.75
N ASP A 55 1.19 5.49 6.47
CA ASP A 55 0.26 6.31 5.69
C ASP A 55 0.19 5.87 4.22
N VAL A 56 1.34 5.61 3.58
CA VAL A 56 1.37 5.02 2.24
C VAL A 56 0.59 3.70 2.18
N LEU A 57 0.72 2.85 3.20
CA LEU A 57 -0.03 1.59 3.25
C LEU A 57 -1.53 1.83 3.45
N ALA A 58 -1.91 2.75 4.33
CA ALA A 58 -3.30 3.10 4.62
C ALA A 58 -4.01 3.66 3.37
N TRP A 59 -3.36 4.55 2.64
CA TRP A 59 -3.90 5.13 1.40
C TRP A 59 -3.90 4.16 0.22
N LEU A 60 -2.94 3.22 0.16
CA LEU A 60 -2.99 2.12 -0.79
C LEU A 60 -4.23 1.24 -0.57
N PHE A 61 -4.53 0.89 0.69
CA PHE A 61 -5.74 0.14 1.01
C PHE A 61 -7.01 0.94 0.77
N SER A 62 -7.01 2.23 1.08
CA SER A 62 -8.13 3.12 0.80
C SER A 62 -8.43 3.16 -0.71
N LEU A 63 -7.41 3.29 -1.55
CA LEU A 63 -7.55 3.22 -3.01
C LEU A 63 -8.05 1.85 -3.49
N ALA A 64 -7.50 0.76 -2.94
CA ALA A 64 -7.93 -0.59 -3.27
C ALA A 64 -9.40 -0.82 -2.91
N ASN A 65 -9.86 -0.29 -1.77
CA ASN A 65 -11.25 -0.35 -1.34
C ASN A 65 -12.20 0.44 -2.26
N VAL A 66 -11.77 1.61 -2.76
CA VAL A 66 -12.55 2.39 -3.74
C VAL A 66 -12.65 1.65 -5.08
N LEU A 67 -11.62 0.91 -5.46
CA LEU A 67 -11.56 0.11 -6.69
C LEU A 67 -12.15 -1.30 -6.55
N ASP A 68 -12.61 -1.70 -5.36
CA ASP A 68 -13.10 -3.04 -5.04
C ASP A 68 -12.05 -4.16 -5.31
N ILE A 69 -10.80 -3.93 -4.89
CA ILE A 69 -9.66 -4.83 -5.08
C ILE A 69 -9.20 -5.42 -3.75
N ASP A 70 -9.12 -6.75 -3.64
CA ASP A 70 -8.47 -7.44 -2.52
C ASP A 70 -6.94 -7.50 -2.73
N VAL A 71 -6.20 -6.72 -1.95
CA VAL A 71 -4.73 -6.62 -2.07
C VAL A 71 -4.03 -7.94 -1.71
N SER A 72 -4.53 -8.66 -0.69
CA SER A 72 -3.94 -9.93 -0.26
C SER A 72 -4.02 -10.98 -1.37
N THR A 73 -5.14 -11.04 -2.08
CA THR A 73 -5.37 -11.95 -3.19
C THR A 73 -4.47 -11.59 -4.37
N CYS A 74 -4.39 -10.30 -4.75
CA CYS A 74 -3.47 -9.83 -5.78
C CYS A 74 -1.99 -10.14 -5.45
N PHE A 75 -1.59 -9.92 -4.19
CA PHE A 75 -0.23 -10.17 -3.73
C PHE A 75 0.12 -11.65 -3.81
N MET A 76 -0.75 -12.53 -3.30
CA MET A 76 -0.52 -13.98 -3.32
C MET A 76 -0.51 -14.55 -4.73
N ALA A 77 -1.39 -14.08 -5.63
CA ALA A 77 -1.40 -14.50 -7.02
C ALA A 77 -0.08 -14.17 -7.73
N LYS A 78 0.56 -13.05 -7.38
CA LYS A 78 1.81 -12.59 -8.00
C LYS A 78 3.06 -13.14 -7.32
N TYR A 79 3.08 -13.20 -5.99
CA TYR A 79 4.23 -13.52 -5.16
C TYR A 79 3.98 -14.76 -4.29
N CYS A 80 3.54 -15.85 -4.92
CA CYS A 80 3.28 -17.15 -4.26
C CYS A 80 4.59 -17.82 -3.78
N TYR A 81 5.18 -17.29 -2.70
CA TYR A 81 6.40 -17.76 -2.01
C TYR A 81 7.69 -17.80 -2.83
N VAL A 82 7.64 -17.44 -4.11
CA VAL A 82 8.79 -17.37 -5.02
C VAL A 82 8.76 -16.09 -5.84
N CYS A 83 9.93 -15.66 -6.33
CA CYS A 83 9.99 -14.57 -7.31
C CYS A 83 9.15 -14.93 -8.56
N PRO A 84 8.22 -14.06 -9.02
CA PRO A 84 7.39 -14.37 -10.18
C PRO A 84 8.19 -14.60 -11.46
N ARG A 85 9.40 -14.02 -11.55
CA ARG A 85 10.31 -14.11 -12.70
C ARG A 85 11.17 -15.37 -12.67
N CYS A 86 12.00 -15.57 -11.64
CA CYS A 86 12.96 -16.68 -11.57
C CYS A 86 12.48 -17.90 -10.77
N LYS A 87 11.25 -17.87 -10.22
CA LYS A 87 10.62 -18.94 -9.45
C LYS A 87 11.47 -19.47 -8.27
N SER A 88 12.36 -18.64 -7.74
CA SER A 88 13.24 -18.99 -6.62
C SER A 88 12.96 -18.11 -5.40
N SER A 89 13.27 -18.64 -4.21
CA SER A 89 13.29 -17.94 -2.93
C SER A 89 14.55 -18.39 -2.16
N PRO A 90 15.56 -17.51 -1.92
CA PRO A 90 15.62 -16.10 -2.31
C PRO A 90 15.67 -15.89 -3.84
N CYS A 91 15.29 -14.70 -4.29
CA CYS A 91 15.34 -14.31 -5.70
C CYS A 91 16.79 -14.36 -6.23
N LYS A 92 16.94 -14.80 -7.50
CA LYS A 92 18.23 -14.87 -8.22
C LYS A 92 18.25 -14.02 -9.50
N CYS A 93 17.30 -13.10 -9.65
CA CYS A 93 17.32 -12.17 -10.78
C CYS A 93 18.52 -11.23 -10.64
N ASN A 94 19.24 -11.04 -11.74
CA ASN A 94 20.38 -10.12 -11.77
C ASN A 94 19.99 -8.67 -12.04
N LEU A 95 18.68 -8.39 -12.24
CA LEU A 95 17.93 -7.11 -12.23
C LEU A 95 16.46 -7.40 -12.62
#